data_AF-A0A7W7VHM7-F1
#
_entry.id   AF-A0A7W7VHM7-F1
#
_cell.length_a   1.000
_cell.length_b   1.000
_cell.length_c   1.000
_cell.angle_alpha   90.00
_cell.angle_beta   90.00
_cell.angle_gamma   90.00
#
_symmetry.space_group_name_H-M   'P 1'
#
loop_
_entity.id
_entity.type
_entity.pdbx_description
1 polymer ?
#
loop_
_entity_poly.entity_id
_entity_poly.type
_entity_poly.pdbx_seq_one_letter_code
_entity_poly.pdbx_strand_id
1 'polypeptide(L)' 'MTNVVQLQPSAPTGEVQLKEYTPEPHQLYHLILLALFLHQPATDWSCQTCEQSWPCDQVRLAFRLREGF' A
#
# COMPACT_ATOMS: atom_id res chain seq x y z
N MET A 1 14.80 -20.25 -4.42
CA MET A 1 13.57 -19.96 -5.19
C MET A 1 12.49 -20.91 -4.68
N THR A 2 11.28 -20.39 -4.50
CA THR A 2 10.08 -21.03 -3.90
C THR A 2 10.04 -21.02 -2.36
N ASN A 3 9.53 -19.93 -1.78
CA ASN A 3 9.09 -19.93 -0.38
C ASN A 3 7.65 -20.45 -0.36
N VAL A 4 7.47 -21.64 0.23
CA VAL A 4 6.19 -22.31 0.41
C VAL A 4 5.47 -21.62 1.57
N VAL A 5 4.31 -21.03 1.30
CA VAL A 5 3.39 -20.56 2.33
C VAL A 5 2.87 -21.79 3.07
N GLN A 6 3.36 -22.06 4.29
CA GLN A 6 2.72 -23.03 5.17
C GLN A 6 1.41 -22.42 5.70
N LEU A 7 0.29 -22.90 5.17
CA LEU A 7 -1.02 -22.69 5.76
C LEU A 7 -1.15 -23.62 6.98
N GLN A 8 -1.02 -23.07 8.19
CA GLN A 8 -1.40 -23.76 9.42
C GLN A 8 -2.90 -23.51 9.69
N PRO A 9 -3.74 -24.56 9.81
CA PRO A 9 -5.13 -24.40 10.20
C PRO A 9 -5.29 -24.71 11.69
N SER A 10 -5.55 -23.69 12.51
CA SER A 10 -6.50 -23.75 13.66
C SER A 10 -6.36 -22.50 14.53
N ALA A 11 -7.41 -21.68 14.56
CA ALA A 11 -7.59 -20.66 15.59
C ALA A 11 -8.00 -21.33 16.91
N PRO A 12 -7.64 -20.71 18.05
CA PRO A 12 -8.67 -20.04 18.82
C PRO A 12 -8.23 -18.62 19.21
N THR A 13 -9.06 -17.63 18.86
CA THR A 13 -9.06 -16.25 19.36
C THR A 13 -7.70 -15.68 19.77
N GLY A 14 -6.74 -15.67 18.84
CA GLY A 14 -5.52 -14.89 18.99
C GLY A 14 -5.83 -13.48 18.53
N GLU A 15 -5.78 -12.50 19.42
CA GLU A 15 -5.65 -11.11 19.01
C GLU A 15 -4.50 -11.04 18.01
N VAL A 16 -4.80 -10.69 16.76
CA VAL A 16 -3.77 -10.41 15.76
C VAL A 16 -3.05 -9.19 16.29
N GLN A 17 -1.93 -9.39 16.98
CA GLN A 17 -1.07 -8.31 17.40
C GLN A 17 -0.51 -7.71 16.11
N LEU A 18 -1.19 -6.68 15.61
CA LEU A 18 -0.71 -5.82 14.54
C LEU A 18 0.50 -5.08 15.08
N LYS A 19 1.66 -5.74 15.01
CA LYS A 19 2.93 -5.08 15.29
C LYS A 19 3.03 -3.93 14.30
N GLU A 20 2.99 -2.69 14.80
CA GLU A 20 3.16 -1.50 13.99
C GLU A 20 4.48 -1.62 13.23
N TYR A 21 4.36 -1.85 11.93
CA TYR A 21 5.50 -2.02 11.06
C TYR A 21 5.84 -0.64 10.48
N THR A 22 6.95 -0.08 10.95
CA THR A 22 7.54 1.10 10.32
C THR A 22 8.50 0.62 9.24
N PRO A 23 8.26 0.92 7.95
CA PRO A 23 9.15 0.51 6.88
C PRO A 23 10.51 1.22 7.01
N GLU A 24 11.59 0.51 6.68
CA GLU A 24 12.89 1.14 6.48
C GLU A 24 12.80 2.17 5.34
N PRO A 25 13.65 3.22 5.31
CA PRO A 25 13.52 4.31 4.33
C PRO A 25 13.45 3.84 2.87
N HIS A 26 14.27 2.86 2.48
CA HIS A 26 14.26 2.32 1.12
C HIS A 26 12.94 1.58 0.78
N GLN A 27 12.31 0.94 1.76
CA GLN A 27 11.02 0.27 1.59
C GLN A 27 9.91 1.31 1.45
N LEU A 28 9.97 2.40 2.24
CA LEU A 28 9.04 3.51 2.11
C LEU A 28 9.13 4.15 0.72
N TYR A 29 10.34 4.44 0.22
CA TYR A 29 10.52 4.95 -1.15
C TYR A 29 9.95 4.00 -2.20
N HIS A 30 10.18 2.69 -2.05
CA HIS A 30 9.62 1.71 -2.96
C HIS A 30 8.08 1.70 -2.94
N LEU A 31 7.48 1.77 -1.74
CA LEU A 31 6.02 1.83 -1.58
C LEU A 31 5.43 3.12 -2.15
N ILE A 32 6.11 4.26 -2.00
CA ILE A 32 5.71 5.54 -2.61
C ILE A 32 5.68 5.41 -4.13
N LEU A 33 6.75 4.86 -4.73
CA LEU A 33 6.82 4.67 -6.18
C LEU A 33 5.75 3.69 -6.67
N LEU A 34 5.50 2.59 -5.94
CA LEU A 34 4.43 1.66 -6.25
C LEU A 34 3.06 2.33 -6.19
N ALA A 35 2.79 3.14 -5.16
CA ALA A 35 1.51 3.85 -5.04
C ALA A 35 1.29 4.81 -6.22
N LEU A 36 2.32 5.58 -6.59
CA LEU A 36 2.24 6.51 -7.73
C LEU A 36 2.14 5.80 -9.09
N PHE A 37 2.69 4.59 -9.20
CA PHE A 37 2.61 3.79 -10.42
C PHE A 37 1.25 3.08 -10.56
N LEU A 38 0.77 2.45 -9.50
CA LEU A 38 -0.46 1.64 -9.51
C LEU A 38 -1.71 2.52 -9.62
N HIS A 39 -1.76 3.61 -8.87
CA HIS A 39 -2.91 4.51 -8.89
C HIS A 39 -2.80 5.47 -10.08
N GLN A 40 -3.61 5.25 -11.11
CA GLN A 40 -3.72 6.11 -12.29
C GLN A 40 -5.15 6.66 -12.45
N PRO A 41 -5.34 7.82 -13.08
CA PRO A 41 -6.68 8.33 -13.40
C PRO A 41 -7.30 7.52 -14.54
N ALA A 42 -8.60 7.24 -14.45
CA ALA A 42 -9.42 6.80 -15.57
C ALA A 42 -9.98 8.01 -16.34
N THR A 43 -10.70 7.76 -17.44
CA THR A 43 -11.29 8.80 -18.28
C THR A 43 -12.34 9.66 -17.57
N ASP A 44 -12.97 9.12 -16.52
CA ASP A 44 -14.00 9.77 -15.72
C ASP A 44 -13.46 10.47 -14.46
N TRP A 45 -12.13 10.62 -14.36
CA TRP A 45 -11.45 11.17 -13.18
C TRP A 45 -11.64 10.35 -11.89
N SER A 46 -11.96 9.07 -12.00
CA SER A 46 -11.79 8.10 -10.91
C SER A 46 -10.38 7.50 -10.91
N CYS A 47 -9.95 6.94 -9.79
CA CYS A 47 -8.73 6.15 -9.72
C CYS A 47 -9.00 4.71 -10.18
N GLN A 48 -8.22 4.21 -11.13
CA GLN A 48 -8.39 2.85 -11.66
C GLN A 48 -8.16 1.73 -10.63
N THR A 49 -7.48 2.01 -9.52
CA THR A 49 -7.12 1.01 -8.49
C THR A 49 -8.13 0.93 -7.35
N CYS A 50 -8.61 2.08 -6.89
CA CYS A 50 -9.47 2.16 -5.70
C CYS A 50 -10.83 2.81 -5.98
N GLU A 51 -11.11 3.19 -7.23
CA GLU A 51 -12.39 3.76 -7.70
C GLU A 51 -12.79 5.08 -7.03
N GLN A 52 -11.92 5.67 -6.20
CA GLN A 52 -12.13 6.98 -5.58
C GLN A 52 -11.90 8.11 -6.58
N SER A 53 -12.45 9.29 -6.29
CA SER A 53 -12.16 10.51 -7.07
C SER A 53 -10.66 10.81 -7.12
N TRP A 54 -10.16 11.12 -8.31
CA TRP A 54 -8.77 11.45 -8.57
C TRP A 54 -8.44 12.91 -8.17
N PRO A 55 -7.28 13.18 -7.57
CA PRO A 55 -6.31 12.22 -7.04
C PRO A 55 -6.86 11.58 -5.77
N CYS A 56 -6.76 10.26 -5.65
CA CYS A 56 -7.21 9.52 -4.47
C CYS A 56 -6.26 9.74 -3.28
N ASP A 57 -6.68 9.32 -2.09
CA ASP A 57 -5.92 9.58 -0.86
C ASP A 57 -4.53 8.93 -0.86
N GLN A 58 -4.37 7.77 -1.51
CA GLN A 58 -3.08 7.10 -1.66
C GLN A 58 -2.10 7.93 -2.49
N VAL A 59 -2.56 8.48 -3.62
CA VAL A 59 -1.73 9.35 -4.48
C VAL A 59 -1.37 10.65 -3.76
N ARG A 60 -2.33 11.27 -3.05
CA ARG A 60 -2.09 12.48 -2.25
C ARG A 60 -1.07 12.23 -1.13
N LEU A 61 -1.15 11.08 -0.48
CA LEU A 61 -0.19 10.69 0.56
C LEU A 61 1.19 10.44 -0.05
N ALA A 62 1.28 9.63 -1.10
CA ALA A 62 2.54 9.32 -1.78
C ALA A 62 3.23 10.57 -2.33
N PHE A 63 2.47 11.50 -2.93
CA PHE A 63 3.00 12.79 -3.39
C PHE A 63 3.56 13.62 -2.23
N ARG A 64 2.82 13.75 -1.13
CA ARG A 64 3.32 14.48 0.07
C ARG A 64 4.57 13.83 0.65
N LEU A 65 4.63 12.50 0.72
CA LEU A 65 5.79 11.78 1.22
C LEU A 65 7.00 11.88 0.28
N ARG A 66 6.79 12.07 -1.03
CA ARG A 66 7.86 12.25 -2.00
C ARG A 66 8.45 13.66 -1.98
N GLU A 67 7.60 14.68 -1.89
CA GLU A 67 7.99 16.10 -1.99
C GLU A 67 8.25 16.75 -0.61
N GLY A 68 7.80 16.12 0.47
CA GLY A 68 7.91 16.63 1.85
C GLY A 68 9.24 16.29 2.55
N PHE A 69 10.18 15.66 1.85
CA PHE A 69 11.56 15.43 2.28
C PHE A 69 12.53 16.27 1.46
#